data_AF-A0A6A9QLP8-F1
#
_entry.id   AF-A0A6A9QLP8-F1
#
_cell.length_a   1.000
_cell.length_b   1.000
_cell.length_c   1.000
_cell.angle_alpha   90.00
_cell.angle_beta   90.00
_cell.angle_gamma   90.00
#
_symmetry.space_group_name_H-M   'P 1'
#
loop_
_entity.id
_entity.type
_entity.pdbx_description
1 polymer ?
#
loop_
_entity_poly.entity_id
_entity_poly.type
_entity_poly.pdbx_seq_one_letter_code
_entity_poly.pdbx_strand_id
1 'polypeptide(L)'
;MFYVVFYDITDSNLRQKVSSFLKSKGLRRVQLSVFVGEMNSSTLKDVRSGLSRLHRISQEGERFSIMIVPTTESLFSKRISIPDEDLDEDKIIW
;
A
#
# COMPACT_ATOMS: atom_id res chain seq x y z
N MET A 1 -6.89 -14.02 2.35
CA MET A 1 -7.19 -13.53 0.98
C MET A 1 -6.13 -12.52 0.61
N PHE A 2 -5.68 -12.51 -0.65
CA PHE A 2 -4.66 -11.60 -1.12
C PHE A 2 -5.26 -10.23 -1.47
N TYR A 3 -4.56 -9.16 -1.13
CA TYR A 3 -4.99 -7.80 -1.40
C TYR A 3 -3.87 -6.97 -1.99
N VAL A 4 -4.26 -5.99 -2.80
CA VAL A 4 -3.41 -4.85 -3.20
C VAL A 4 -3.93 -3.60 -2.49
N VAL A 5 -3.04 -2.82 -1.91
CA VAL A 5 -3.33 -1.54 -1.25
C VAL A 5 -2.61 -0.45 -2.02
N PHE A 6 -3.40 0.44 -2.63
CA PHE A 6 -2.92 1.65 -3.31
C PHE A 6 -3.19 2.85 -2.40
N TYR A 7 -2.31 3.85 -2.43
CA TYR A 7 -2.61 5.12 -1.79
C TYR A 7 -2.10 6.34 -2.58
N ASP A 8 -2.80 7.46 -2.44
CA ASP A 8 -2.33 8.78 -2.86
C ASP A 8 -2.34 9.70 -1.63
N ILE A 9 -1.14 10.02 -1.15
CA ILE A 9 -0.92 10.79 0.07
C ILE A 9 0.15 11.84 -0.21
N THR A 10 -0.24 13.12 -0.17
CA THR A 10 0.66 14.25 -0.44
C THR A 10 1.63 14.49 0.72
N ASP A 11 1.12 14.54 1.96
CA ASP A 11 1.94 14.69 3.16
C ASP A 11 2.95 13.53 3.30
N SER A 12 4.24 13.88 3.23
CA SER A 12 5.34 12.91 3.28
C SER A 12 5.46 12.19 4.63
N ASN A 13 5.16 12.87 5.73
CA ASN A 13 5.19 12.29 7.07
C ASN A 13 4.05 11.28 7.24
N LEU A 14 2.84 11.61 6.79
CA LEU A 14 1.70 10.69 6.82
C LEU A 14 1.92 9.51 5.88
N ARG A 15 2.47 9.75 4.68
CA ARG A 15 2.84 8.68 3.74
C ARG A 15 3.83 7.70 4.38
N GLN A 16 4.84 8.20 5.10
CA GLN A 16 5.80 7.34 5.80
C GLN A 16 5.15 6.57 6.96
N LYS A 17 4.24 7.20 7.72
CA LYS A 17 3.47 6.52 8.77
C LYS A 17 2.57 5.41 8.20
N VAL A 18 1.88 5.66 7.09
CA VAL A 18 1.08 4.64 6.39
C VAL A 18 1.97 3.50 5.90
N SER A 19 3.11 3.79 5.26
CA SER A 19 4.06 2.78 4.82
C SER A 19 4.55 1.91 5.99
N SER A 20 4.98 2.52 7.11
CA SER A 20 5.43 1.78 8.29
C SER A 20 4.32 0.95 8.93
N PHE A 21 3.10 1.49 8.99
CA PHE A 21 1.93 0.76 9.49
C PHE A 21 1.63 -0.47 8.63
N LEU A 22 1.57 -0.34 7.31
CA LEU A 22 1.30 -1.46 6.41
C LEU A 22 2.40 -2.53 6.49
N LYS A 23 3.68 -2.14 6.58
CA LYS A 23 4.79 -3.07 6.85
C LYS A 23 4.60 -3.82 8.17
N SER A 24 4.21 -3.13 9.24
CA SER A 24 3.97 -3.76 10.56
C SER A 24 2.81 -4.76 10.57
N LYS A 25 1.90 -4.66 9.58
CA LYS A 25 0.80 -5.61 9.38
C LYS A 25 1.17 -6.79 8.46
N GLY A 26 2.44 -6.90 8.08
CA GLY A 26 2.94 -8.01 7.24
C GLY A 26 2.75 -7.80 5.74
N LEU A 27 2.31 -6.61 5.30
CA LEU A 27 2.20 -6.30 3.88
C LEU A 27 3.57 -5.93 3.30
N ARG A 28 3.85 -6.42 2.10
CA ARG A 28 5.08 -6.16 1.35
C ARG A 28 4.88 -4.95 0.44
N ARG A 29 5.84 -4.04 0.44
CA ARG A 29 5.81 -2.84 -0.42
C ARG A 29 6.36 -3.20 -1.80
N VAL A 30 5.61 -2.91 -2.86
CA VAL A 30 5.98 -3.20 -4.26
C VAL A 30 6.21 -1.94 -5.10
N GLN A 31 5.68 -0.80 -4.67
CA GLN A 31 5.93 0.51 -5.26
C GLN A 31 5.91 1.58 -4.16
N LEU A 32 6.36 2.80 -4.45
CA LEU A 32 6.31 3.93 -3.52
C LEU A 32 4.95 4.07 -2.83
N SER A 33 3.86 3.80 -3.55
CA SER A 33 2.49 3.92 -3.04
C SER A 33 1.64 2.66 -3.14
N VAL A 34 2.27 1.49 -3.26
CA VAL A 34 1.57 0.22 -3.42
C VAL A 34 2.13 -0.86 -2.50
N PHE A 35 1.23 -1.56 -1.82
CA PHE A 35 1.50 -2.71 -0.95
C PHE A 35 0.67 -3.91 -1.36
N VAL A 36 1.17 -5.11 -1.08
CA VAL A 36 0.46 -6.37 -1.29
C VAL A 36 0.65 -7.33 -0.13
N GLY A 37 -0.29 -8.26 0.02
CA GLY A 37 -0.11 -9.39 0.94
C GLY A 37 -1.43 -10.03 1.34
N GLU A 38 -1.31 -11.11 2.11
CA GLU A 38 -2.45 -11.81 2.65
C GLU A 38 -3.00 -11.11 3.90
N MET A 39 -4.31 -10.95 3.94
CA MET A 39 -5.01 -10.53 5.15
C MET A 39 -6.16 -11.49 5.42
N ASN A 40 -6.32 -11.85 6.70
CA ASN A 40 -7.55 -12.43 7.21
C ASN A 40 -8.54 -11.30 7.58
N SER A 41 -9.77 -11.66 7.95
CA SER A 41 -10.83 -10.69 8.27
C SER A 41 -10.48 -9.77 9.44
N SER A 42 -9.77 -10.28 10.46
CA SER A 42 -9.31 -9.49 11.61
C SER A 42 -8.22 -8.50 11.19
N THR A 43 -7.20 -8.95 10.46
CA THR A 43 -6.14 -8.08 9.94
C THR A 43 -6.69 -6.99 9.02
N LEU A 44 -7.65 -7.32 8.15
CA LEU A 44 -8.29 -6.33 7.28
C LEU A 44 -9.05 -5.27 8.09
N LYS A 45 -9.77 -5.68 9.14
CA LYS A 45 -10.49 -4.75 10.04
C LYS A 45 -9.51 -3.83 10.77
N ASP A 46 -8.41 -4.39 11.27
CA ASP A 46 -7.34 -3.64 11.92
C ASP A 46 -6.68 -2.64 10.96
N VAL A 47 -6.36 -3.05 9.74
CA VAL A 47 -5.79 -2.19 8.70
C VAL A 47 -6.74 -1.04 8.40
N ARG A 48 -8.02 -1.32 8.17
CA ARG A 48 -9.04 -0.28 7.95
C ARG A 48 -9.13 0.70 9.12
N SER A 49 -9.13 0.20 10.36
CA SER A 49 -9.19 1.05 11.55
C SER A 49 -7.95 1.94 11.70
N GLY A 50 -6.76 1.36 11.52
CA GLY A 50 -5.49 2.09 11.64
C GLY A 50 -5.33 3.16 10.56
N LEU A 51 -5.67 2.85 9.32
CA LEU A 51 -5.64 3.82 8.22
C LEU A 51 -6.65 4.95 8.42
N SER A 52 -7.86 4.65 8.90
CA SER A 52 -8.85 5.68 9.25
C SER A 52 -8.38 6.60 10.37
N ARG A 53 -7.58 6.11 11.32
CA ARG A 53 -6.96 6.95 12.36
C ARG A 53 -5.90 7.87 11.78
N LEU A 54 -5.08 7.37 10.86
CA LEU A 54 -4.06 8.18 10.17
C LEU A 54 -4.70 9.27 9.29
N HIS A 55 -5.81 8.95 8.61
CA HIS A 55 -6.57 9.92 7.82
C HIS A 55 -7.03 11.12 8.65
N ARG A 56 -7.47 10.91 9.90
CA ARG A 56 -7.92 11.99 10.80
C ARG A 56 -6.84 13.00 11.18
N ILE A 57 -5.56 12.67 10.94
CA ILE A 57 -4.43 13.55 11.20
C ILE A 57 -4.09 14.39 9.95
N SER A 58 -4.65 14.03 8.79
CA SER A 58 -4.48 14.77 7.53
C SER A 58 -4.98 16.20 7.67
N GLN A 59 -4.22 17.14 7.13
CA GLN A 59 -4.61 18.53 7.08
C GLN A 59 -5.65 18.76 5.97
N GLU A 60 -6.43 19.82 6.12
CA GLU A 60 -7.38 20.24 5.10
C GLU A 60 -6.63 20.66 3.82
N GLY A 61 -7.12 20.23 2.65
CA GLY A 61 -6.47 20.46 1.35
C GLY A 61 -5.40 19.45 0.95
N GLU A 62 -4.94 18.60 1.87
CA GLU A 62 -4.01 17.50 1.55
C GLU A 62 -4.77 16.29 0.98
N ARG A 63 -4.18 15.58 0.01
CA ARG A 63 -4.76 14.33 -0.49
C ARG A 63 -4.41 13.21 0.47
N PHE A 64 -5.43 12.46 0.87
CA PHE A 64 -5.28 11.20 1.60
C PHE A 64 -6.34 10.22 1.09
N SER A 65 -5.98 9.44 0.06
CA SER A 65 -6.85 8.44 -0.53
C SER A 65 -6.19 7.07 -0.44
N ILE A 66 -6.96 6.05 -0.07
CA ILE A 66 -6.47 4.66 0.01
C ILE A 66 -7.52 3.74 -0.61
N MET A 67 -7.06 2.85 -1.48
CA MET A 67 -7.87 1.82 -2.11
C MET A 67 -7.33 0.43 -1.74
N ILE A 68 -8.20 -0.45 -1.26
CA ILE A 68 -7.86 -1.85 -0.92
C ILE A 68 -8.66 -2.77 -1.83
N VAL A 69 -7.97 -3.49 -2.71
CA VAL A 69 -8.57 -4.33 -3.75
C VAL A 69 -8.30 -5.81 -3.45
N PRO A 70 -9.35 -6.64 -3.30
CA PRO A 70 -9.18 -8.08 -3.18
C PRO A 70 -8.74 -8.69 -4.52
N THR A 71 -7.85 -9.68 -4.47
CA THR A 71 -7.33 -10.36 -5.67
C THR A 71 -6.74 -11.73 -5.27
N THR A 72 -5.98 -12.34 -6.17
CA THR A 72 -5.16 -13.54 -5.92
C THR A 72 -3.71 -13.27 -6.29
N GLU A 73 -2.77 -14.03 -5.72
CA GLU A 73 -1.36 -13.93 -6.08
C GLU A 73 -1.13 -14.21 -7.58
N SER A 74 -1.85 -15.19 -8.14
CA SER A 74 -1.79 -15.56 -9.55
C SER A 74 -2.26 -14.44 -10.50
N LEU A 75 -3.24 -13.63 -10.08
CA LEU A 75 -3.66 -12.47 -10.87
C LEU A 75 -2.65 -11.32 -10.74
N PHE A 76 -2.14 -11.09 -9.52
CA PHE A 76 -1.15 -10.04 -9.28
C PHE A 76 0.21 -10.32 -9.94
N SER A 77 0.62 -11.58 -10.07
CA SER A 77 1.86 -11.95 -10.75
C SER A 77 1.82 -11.67 -12.26
N LYS A 78 0.63 -11.59 -12.85
CA LYS A 78 0.41 -11.23 -14.27
C LYS A 78 0.30 -9.72 -14.51
N ARG A 79 0.57 -8.89 -13.49
CA ARG A 79 0.53 -7.43 -13.64
C ARG A 79 1.53 -6.97 -14.68
N ILE A 80 1.20 -5.89 -15.38
CA ILE A 80 2.12 -5.20 -16.28
C ILE A 80 2.70 -4.02 -15.49
N SER A 81 4.02 -3.91 -15.49
CA SER A 81 4.75 -2.80 -14.89
C SER A 81 5.56 -2.10 -15.96
N ILE A 82 5.56 -0.77 -15.95
CA ILE A 82 6.36 0.07 -16.84
C ILE A 82 7.36 0.80 -15.93
N PRO A 83 8.59 0.29 -15.78
CA PRO A 83 9.63 0.93 -14.97
C PRO A 83 10.30 2.09 -15.72
N ASP A 84 10.98 2.97 -14.98
CA ASP A 84 11.90 3.95 -15.59
C ASP A 84 13.10 3.21 -16.21
N GLU A 85 13.58 3.68 -17.37
CA GLU A 85 14.64 3.02 -18.17
C GLU A 85 15.95 2.81 -17.40
N ASP A 86 16.23 3.64 -16.38
CA ASP A 86 17.45 3.62 -15.58
C ASP A 86 17.35 2.80 -14.27
N LEU A 87 16.22 2.12 -14.03
CA LEU A 87 16.09 1.25 -12.86
C LEU A 87 16.64 -0.14 -13.20
N ASP A 88 17.83 -0.45 -12.64
CA ASP A 88 18.37 -1.83 -12.63
C ASP A 88 17.24 -2.83 -12.32
N GLU A 89 17.05 -3.82 -13.18
CA GLU A 89 16.01 -4.86 -12.99
C GLU A 89 16.13 -5.52 -11.60
N ASP A 90 17.34 -5.57 -11.03
CA ASP A 90 17.66 -6.08 -9.70
C ASP A 90 17.19 -5.19 -8.53
N LYS A 91 16.84 -3.92 -8.79
CA LYS A 91 16.25 -3.00 -7.79
C LYS A 91 14.73 -3.03 -7.79
N ILE A 92 14.11 -3.79 -8.69
CA ILE A 92 12.67 -4.04 -8.68
C ILE A 92 12.38 -5.03 -7.54
N ILE A 93 11.99 -4.50 -6.39
CA ILE A 93 11.61 -5.30 -5.23
C ILE A 93 10.27 -5.99 -5.54
N TRP A 94 10.34 -7.19 -6.14
CA TRP A 94 9.19 -8.03 -6.47
C TRP A 94 8.34 -8.39 -5.29
#